data_AF-A0A2V7TRP8-F1
#
_entry.id   AF-A0A2V7TRP8-F1
#
_cell.length_a   1.000
_cell.length_b   1.000
_cell.length_c   1.000
_cell.angle_alpha   90.00
_cell.angle_beta   90.00
_cell.angle_gamma   90.00
#
_symmetry.space_group_name_H-M   'P 1'
#
loop_
_entity.id
_entity.type
_entity.pdbx_description
1 polymer ?
#
loop_
_entity_poly.entity_id
_entity_poly.type
_entity_poly.pdbx_seq_one_letter_code
_entity_poly.pdbx_strand_id
1 'polypeptide(L)'
;LRRAFVTGEIALAFVLLASVSVLGRSLVRVLKVNPGFEAQGVLTLSVSLPAAGYPNERVASFYAGLQRALAERLGPRASSIVDELPLTGDRGRALVSARPTDAGPEAVVREAGPDYFEVMQIPVVAGRSFDAHDDTAVQARVIVSESLAWRLFASERPVGHRIRLGPTGQEAEIIGVVGDVKHRALDEAPSPTVYLSGLQSPSRSRIVVVRSARPDADVIAVVREEVARLAGGRGLAGSARATRAHRDVHGIRAARARPRRDRAVRRRRPRRRLPTGRAGAAHRAGRRSGTHPARNAGTRRVDGGARPGGGGPAVDLGGAHVQWPRIRHGSSRWPEHRRARRDAHGGRRPRRVPRSAARGAHRSADRPSKRIGSGRRLRAMAAIETATSPLPGRRSYRYYDFVMAAFVTVLLCANLIGAAKVCRIGPVTFGAGVLFFPISYVFGDVLTEVYGYARARKVVWSGFAALVFASFMSWAVLAFPPAPDWHDQAAYEAVFGGTPRIALASLVAYWAGEFCNSYVLARMKVLSEGRHLWMRTIGSTIAGEGVDSLIFYPLAFLGRWETPVVFKVLFFNYLVKVGWEAAVTPVTYKVVNFLKRAEHEDYFDRRTDFNPFKLGA
;
A
#
# COMPACT_ATOMS: atom_id res chain seq x y z
N LEU A 1 12.66 33.17 -3.07
CA LEU A 1 11.50 32.60 -3.81
C LEU A 1 11.92 31.57 -4.84
N ARG A 2 12.62 31.91 -5.93
CA ARG A 2 13.02 30.93 -6.98
C ARG A 2 13.77 29.69 -6.46
N ARG A 3 14.74 29.87 -5.55
CA ARG A 3 15.50 28.76 -4.95
C ARG A 3 14.63 27.86 -4.06
N ALA A 4 13.71 28.44 -3.29
CA ALA A 4 12.77 27.69 -2.46
C ALA A 4 11.79 26.85 -3.31
N PHE A 5 11.35 27.37 -4.46
CA PHE A 5 10.54 26.61 -5.41
C PHE A 5 11.31 25.42 -6.00
N VAL A 6 12.56 25.62 -6.40
CA VAL A 6 13.39 24.53 -6.97
C VAL A 6 13.71 23.45 -5.93
N THR A 7 14.03 23.83 -4.70
CA THR A 7 14.24 22.86 -3.61
C THR A 7 12.96 22.09 -3.29
N GLY A 8 11.82 22.78 -3.26
CA GLY A 8 10.51 22.14 -3.10
C GLY A 8 10.18 21.16 -4.23
N GLU A 9 10.50 21.53 -5.47
CA GLU A 9 10.28 20.70 -6.66
C GLU A 9 11.14 19.42 -6.63
N ILE A 10 12.42 19.53 -6.26
CA ILE A 10 13.32 18.37 -6.16
C ILE A 10 12.92 17.47 -5.00
N ALA A 11 12.57 18.02 -3.84
CA ALA A 11 12.09 17.24 -2.71
C ALA A 11 10.80 16.49 -3.07
N LEU A 12 9.86 17.14 -3.75
CA LEU A 12 8.63 16.52 -4.24
C LEU A 12 8.91 15.42 -5.26
N ALA A 13 9.87 15.63 -6.18
CA ALA A 13 10.27 14.63 -7.16
C ALA A 13 10.84 13.37 -6.49
N PHE A 14 11.67 13.52 -5.45
CA PHE A 14 12.20 12.39 -4.69
C PHE A 14 11.11 11.63 -3.91
N VAL A 15 10.17 12.35 -3.29
CA VAL A 15 9.02 11.74 -2.61
C VAL A 15 8.18 10.95 -3.61
N LEU A 16 7.85 11.54 -4.77
CA LEU A 16 7.08 10.86 -5.82
C LEU A 16 7.80 9.62 -6.34
N LEU A 17 9.11 9.70 -6.55
CA LEU A 17 9.90 8.58 -7.05
C LEU A 17 10.00 7.44 -6.02
N ALA A 18 10.14 7.77 -4.74
CA ALA A 18 10.09 6.81 -3.64
C ALA A 18 8.69 6.15 -3.54
N SER A 19 7.62 6.93 -3.59
CA SER A 19 6.24 6.42 -3.60
C SER A 19 5.97 5.49 -4.77
N VAL A 20 6.37 5.86 -5.99
CA VAL A 20 6.25 5.01 -7.19
C VAL A 20 7.07 3.74 -7.04
N SER A 21 8.26 3.80 -6.45
CA SER A 21 9.11 2.61 -6.24
C SER A 21 8.50 1.63 -5.23
N VAL A 22 7.91 2.14 -4.14
CA VAL A 22 7.21 1.31 -3.15
C VAL A 22 5.94 0.71 -3.75
N LEU A 23 5.15 1.51 -4.47
CA LEU A 23 3.96 1.03 -5.18
C LEU A 23 4.31 0.00 -6.25
N GLY A 24 5.38 0.23 -7.01
CA GLY A 24 5.87 -0.71 -8.03
C GLY A 24 6.31 -2.04 -7.41
N ARG A 25 7.01 -2.02 -6.28
CA ARG A 25 7.37 -3.24 -5.54
C ARG A 25 6.16 -3.95 -4.95
N SER A 26 5.20 -3.22 -4.39
CA SER A 26 3.94 -3.77 -3.88
C SER A 26 3.17 -4.47 -5.00
N LEU A 27 3.06 -3.81 -6.16
CA LEU A 27 2.40 -4.36 -7.35
C LEU A 27 3.12 -5.62 -7.85
N VAL A 28 4.45 -5.62 -7.95
CA VAL A 28 5.23 -6.80 -8.35
C VAL A 28 5.08 -7.94 -7.33
N ARG A 29 5.01 -7.64 -6.04
CA ARG A 29 4.79 -8.65 -5.00
C ARG A 29 3.41 -9.28 -5.14
N VAL A 30 2.36 -8.48 -5.33
CA VAL A 30 0.99 -8.97 -5.57
C VAL A 30 0.91 -9.82 -6.84
N LEU A 31 1.60 -9.42 -7.91
CA LEU A 31 1.65 -10.19 -9.17
C LEU A 31 2.41 -11.51 -9.07
N LYS A 32 3.27 -11.68 -8.06
CA LYS A 32 4.04 -12.92 -7.81
C LYS A 32 3.45 -13.78 -6.69
N VAL A 33 2.34 -13.38 -6.07
CA VAL A 33 1.68 -14.23 -5.07
C VAL A 33 1.15 -15.46 -5.79
N ASN A 34 1.60 -16.64 -5.36
CA ASN A 34 1.06 -17.90 -5.84
C ASN A 34 -0.40 -18.02 -5.36
N PRO A 35 -1.39 -18.09 -6.27
CA PRO A 35 -2.79 -18.17 -5.91
C PRO A 35 -3.24 -19.60 -5.54
N GLY A 36 -2.36 -20.60 -5.66
CA GLY A 36 -2.64 -22.01 -5.39
C GLY A 36 -3.16 -22.81 -6.59
N PHE A 37 -3.25 -22.20 -7.77
CA PHE A 37 -3.72 -22.82 -9.02
C PHE A 37 -3.09 -22.12 -10.24
N GLU A 38 -3.06 -22.77 -11.41
CA GLU A 38 -2.54 -22.18 -12.65
C GLU A 38 -3.63 -21.83 -13.64
N ALA A 39 -3.84 -20.52 -13.85
CA ALA A 39 -4.87 -20.00 -14.74
C ALA A 39 -4.46 -19.97 -16.23
N GLN A 40 -3.16 -20.03 -16.56
CA GLN A 40 -2.75 -19.94 -17.97
C GLN A 40 -3.15 -21.21 -18.72
N GLY A 41 -3.64 -21.04 -19.95
CA GLY A 41 -4.11 -22.15 -20.79
C GLY A 41 -5.48 -22.72 -20.37
N VAL A 42 -6.18 -22.09 -19.40
CA VAL A 42 -7.53 -22.49 -18.98
C VAL A 42 -8.59 -21.56 -19.59
N LEU A 43 -9.51 -22.17 -20.33
CA LEU A 43 -10.73 -21.56 -20.82
C LEU A 43 -11.90 -21.92 -19.91
N THR A 44 -12.79 -20.97 -19.65
CA THR A 44 -13.98 -21.19 -18.83
C THR A 44 -15.24 -20.87 -19.62
N LEU A 45 -16.26 -21.72 -19.48
CA LEU A 45 -17.56 -21.54 -20.10
C LEU A 45 -18.66 -21.78 -19.07
N SER A 46 -19.54 -20.80 -18.89
CA SER A 46 -20.74 -20.99 -18.07
C SER A 46 -21.80 -21.75 -18.86
N VAL A 47 -22.27 -22.87 -18.30
CA VAL A 47 -23.37 -23.67 -18.83
C VAL A 47 -24.55 -23.54 -17.88
N SER A 48 -25.70 -23.13 -18.42
CA SER A 48 -26.95 -22.98 -17.67
C SER A 48 -28.05 -23.78 -18.37
N LEU A 49 -28.62 -24.74 -17.64
CA LEU A 49 -29.68 -25.61 -18.11
C LEU A 49 -31.06 -25.05 -17.69
N PRO A 50 -32.06 -25.02 -18.60
CA PRO A 50 -33.39 -24.55 -18.24
C PRO A 50 -34.03 -25.45 -17.18
N ALA A 51 -34.73 -24.85 -16.21
CA ALA A 51 -35.42 -25.62 -15.19
C ALA A 51 -36.48 -26.56 -15.78
N ALA A 52 -37.16 -26.09 -16.83
CA ALA A 52 -38.07 -26.90 -17.61
C ALA A 52 -37.28 -27.97 -18.40
N GLY A 53 -37.53 -29.23 -18.08
CA GLY A 53 -36.94 -30.36 -18.80
C GLY A 53 -35.60 -30.86 -18.26
N TYR A 54 -35.06 -30.31 -17.16
CA TYR A 54 -33.86 -30.81 -16.48
C TYR A 54 -34.09 -30.98 -14.97
N PRO A 55 -34.72 -32.10 -14.56
CA PRO A 55 -34.70 -32.55 -13.16
C PRO A 55 -33.28 -32.94 -12.73
N ASN A 56 -33.01 -33.03 -11.42
CA ASN A 56 -31.68 -33.25 -10.86
C ASN A 56 -30.95 -34.46 -11.46
N GLU A 57 -31.64 -35.59 -11.65
CA GLU A 57 -31.09 -36.79 -12.29
C GLU A 57 -30.62 -36.54 -13.73
N ARG A 58 -31.38 -35.73 -14.48
CA ARG A 58 -31.02 -35.33 -15.85
C ARG A 58 -29.86 -34.33 -15.86
N VAL A 59 -29.75 -33.48 -14.85
CA VAL A 59 -28.61 -32.55 -14.69
C VAL A 59 -27.33 -33.33 -14.46
N ALA A 60 -27.34 -34.29 -13.53
CA ALA A 60 -26.19 -35.13 -13.23
C ALA A 60 -25.74 -35.92 -14.47
N SER A 61 -26.68 -36.61 -15.13
CA SER A 61 -26.38 -37.36 -16.37
C SER A 61 -25.90 -36.47 -17.52
N PHE A 62 -26.41 -35.23 -17.67
CA PHE A 62 -25.92 -34.29 -18.66
C PHE A 62 -24.45 -33.93 -18.44
N TYR A 63 -24.07 -33.54 -17.21
CA TYR A 63 -22.68 -33.15 -16.93
C TYR A 63 -21.72 -34.33 -16.96
N ALA A 64 -22.13 -35.51 -16.50
CA ALA A 64 -21.34 -36.74 -16.64
C ALA A 64 -21.11 -37.10 -18.13
N GLY A 65 -22.15 -36.96 -18.97
CA GLY A 65 -22.04 -37.15 -20.42
C GLY A 65 -21.15 -36.11 -21.09
N LEU A 66 -21.25 -34.85 -20.68
CA LEU A 66 -20.45 -33.75 -21.20
C LEU A 66 -18.97 -33.95 -20.88
N GLN A 67 -18.65 -34.33 -19.65
CA GLN A 67 -17.28 -34.60 -19.24
C GLN A 67 -16.65 -35.73 -20.05
N ARG A 68 -17.39 -36.83 -20.27
CA ARG A 68 -16.91 -37.96 -21.09
C ARG A 68 -16.65 -37.55 -22.53
N ALA A 69 -17.59 -36.84 -23.15
CA ALA A 69 -17.45 -36.39 -24.54
C ALA A 69 -16.30 -35.39 -24.72
N LEU A 70 -16.09 -34.50 -23.76
CA LEU A 70 -14.96 -33.56 -23.80
C LEU A 70 -13.62 -34.29 -23.58
N ALA A 71 -13.57 -35.30 -22.71
CA ALA A 71 -12.37 -36.12 -22.53
C ALA A 71 -11.99 -36.87 -23.81
N GLU A 72 -12.96 -37.38 -24.57
CA GLU A 72 -12.74 -38.05 -25.85
C GLU A 72 -12.17 -37.09 -26.93
N ARG A 73 -12.65 -35.85 -26.99
CA ARG A 73 -12.28 -34.89 -28.07
C ARG A 73 -11.08 -33.99 -27.75
N LEU A 74 -10.91 -33.64 -26.48
CA LEU A 74 -9.88 -32.71 -26.02
C LEU A 74 -8.73 -33.42 -25.28
N GLY A 75 -8.92 -34.69 -24.92
CA GLY A 75 -7.96 -35.53 -24.21
C GLY A 75 -8.37 -35.81 -22.77
N PRO A 76 -7.83 -36.88 -22.16
CA PRO A 76 -8.12 -37.22 -20.77
C PRO A 76 -7.67 -36.09 -19.84
N ARG A 77 -8.46 -35.81 -18.80
CA ARG A 77 -8.19 -34.75 -17.81
C ARG A 77 -8.03 -33.34 -18.40
N ALA A 78 -8.53 -33.09 -19.61
CA ALA A 78 -8.48 -31.77 -20.23
C ALA A 78 -9.60 -30.85 -19.75
N SER A 79 -10.68 -31.40 -19.18
CA SER A 79 -11.85 -30.61 -18.76
C SER A 79 -12.48 -31.12 -17.47
N SER A 80 -13.07 -30.20 -16.72
CA SER A 80 -13.87 -30.51 -15.53
C SER A 80 -14.97 -29.45 -15.33
N ILE A 81 -15.71 -29.56 -14.24
CA ILE A 81 -16.74 -28.60 -13.84
C ILE A 81 -16.49 -28.06 -12.43
N VAL A 82 -16.94 -26.84 -12.16
CA VAL A 82 -16.96 -26.24 -10.83
C VAL A 82 -18.20 -25.35 -10.66
N ASP A 83 -18.65 -25.14 -9.43
CA ASP A 83 -19.70 -24.18 -9.10
C ASP A 83 -19.24 -22.71 -9.16
N GLU A 84 -18.04 -22.42 -8.62
CA GLU A 84 -17.48 -21.07 -8.57
C GLU A 84 -15.95 -21.10 -8.76
N LEU A 85 -15.44 -20.24 -9.64
CA LEU A 85 -14.01 -20.16 -9.92
C LEU A 85 -13.24 -19.49 -8.76
N PRO A 86 -11.98 -19.89 -8.50
CA PRO A 86 -11.09 -19.14 -7.63
C PRO A 86 -11.03 -17.65 -8.03
N LEU A 87 -10.89 -16.76 -7.04
CA LEU A 87 -10.87 -15.30 -7.19
C LEU A 87 -12.16 -14.65 -7.72
N THR A 88 -13.25 -15.40 -7.92
CA THR A 88 -14.55 -14.83 -8.37
C THR A 88 -15.56 -14.65 -7.22
N GLY A 89 -15.27 -15.24 -6.06
CA GLY A 89 -16.11 -15.20 -4.87
C GLY A 89 -15.84 -16.38 -3.93
N ASP A 90 -16.50 -16.37 -2.79
CA ASP A 90 -16.48 -17.37 -1.72
C ASP A 90 -17.90 -17.77 -1.30
N ARG A 91 -18.83 -17.83 -2.26
CA ARG A 91 -20.21 -18.25 -1.98
C ARG A 91 -20.18 -19.71 -1.52
N GLY A 92 -20.97 -20.01 -0.49
CA GLY A 92 -20.94 -21.32 0.16
C GLY A 92 -19.86 -21.37 1.23
N ARG A 93 -20.27 -21.15 2.48
CA ARG A 93 -19.46 -21.41 3.66
C ARG A 93 -20.23 -22.34 4.58
N ALA A 94 -19.52 -23.26 5.21
CA ALA A 94 -20.09 -24.15 6.20
C ALA A 94 -19.10 -24.34 7.35
N LEU A 95 -19.65 -24.56 8.54
CA LEU A 95 -18.86 -25.10 9.64
C LEU A 95 -18.55 -26.56 9.33
N VAL A 96 -17.28 -26.93 9.51
CA VAL A 96 -16.79 -28.29 9.26
C VAL A 96 -16.22 -28.82 10.55
N SER A 97 -16.74 -29.94 11.05
CA SER A 97 -16.26 -30.55 12.30
C SER A 97 -15.80 -31.99 12.08
N ALA A 98 -14.69 -32.37 12.71
CA ALA A 98 -14.24 -33.76 12.76
C ALA A 98 -14.94 -34.56 13.88
N ARG A 99 -15.47 -33.87 14.91
CA ARG A 99 -16.09 -34.48 16.09
C ARG A 99 -17.50 -33.95 16.34
N PRO A 100 -18.42 -34.77 16.90
CA PRO A 100 -19.80 -34.38 17.19
C PRO A 100 -19.97 -33.12 18.04
N THR A 101 -19.08 -32.93 19.01
CA THR A 101 -19.13 -31.87 20.03
C THR A 101 -18.47 -30.57 19.62
N ASP A 102 -17.73 -30.55 18.50
CA ASP A 102 -16.97 -29.38 18.07
C ASP A 102 -17.78 -28.54 17.08
N ALA A 103 -17.78 -27.22 17.27
CA ALA A 103 -18.37 -26.28 16.31
C ALA A 103 -17.61 -26.31 14.96
N GLY A 104 -16.31 -26.62 14.99
CA GLY A 104 -15.46 -26.74 13.81
C GLY A 104 -15.08 -25.40 13.16
N PRO A 105 -13.98 -25.32 12.38
CA PRO A 105 -13.67 -24.15 11.58
C PRO A 105 -14.72 -23.90 10.49
N GLU A 106 -14.94 -22.62 10.16
CA GLU A 106 -15.63 -22.24 8.93
C GLU A 106 -14.73 -22.52 7.73
N ALA A 107 -15.29 -23.18 6.71
CA ALA A 107 -14.63 -23.47 5.46
C ALA A 107 -15.47 -23.02 4.26
N VAL A 108 -14.79 -22.62 3.20
CA VAL A 108 -15.40 -22.42 1.89
C VAL A 108 -15.82 -23.78 1.34
N VAL A 109 -17.05 -23.88 0.85
CA VAL A 109 -17.58 -25.09 0.23
C VAL A 109 -17.52 -24.90 -1.28
N ARG A 110 -16.89 -25.84 -1.98
CA ARG A 110 -16.82 -25.88 -3.43
C ARG A 110 -17.37 -27.18 -3.95
N GLU A 111 -17.95 -27.15 -5.12
CA GLU A 111 -18.43 -28.35 -5.78
C GLU A 111 -17.66 -28.53 -7.08
N ALA A 112 -16.80 -29.54 -7.12
CA ALA A 112 -15.87 -29.81 -8.20
C ALA A 112 -16.16 -31.16 -8.86
N GLY A 113 -16.01 -31.22 -10.17
CA GLY A 113 -16.08 -32.48 -10.91
C GLY A 113 -14.78 -33.28 -10.84
N PRO A 114 -14.79 -34.51 -11.38
CA PRO A 114 -13.57 -35.29 -11.58
C PRO A 114 -12.54 -34.51 -12.41
N ASP A 115 -11.25 -34.76 -12.18
CA ASP A 115 -10.11 -34.08 -12.83
C ASP A 115 -9.98 -32.56 -12.59
N TYR A 116 -10.81 -31.94 -11.73
CA TYR A 116 -10.77 -30.48 -11.53
C TYR A 116 -9.41 -29.98 -11.04
N PHE A 117 -8.81 -30.67 -10.08
CA PHE A 117 -7.52 -30.27 -9.50
C PHE A 117 -6.39 -30.43 -10.50
N GLU A 118 -6.45 -31.45 -11.35
CA GLU A 118 -5.53 -31.66 -12.46
C GLU A 118 -5.68 -30.56 -13.53
N VAL A 119 -6.91 -30.24 -13.93
CA VAL A 119 -7.20 -29.16 -14.90
C VAL A 119 -6.73 -27.82 -14.35
N MET A 120 -6.94 -27.54 -13.06
CA MET A 120 -6.52 -26.28 -12.42
C MET A 120 -5.08 -26.29 -11.91
N GLN A 121 -4.37 -27.42 -12.04
CA GLN A 121 -3.01 -27.64 -11.51
C GLN A 121 -2.89 -27.29 -10.02
N ILE A 122 -3.91 -27.66 -9.25
CA ILE A 122 -3.88 -27.59 -7.78
C ILE A 122 -3.23 -28.89 -7.30
N PRO A 123 -2.13 -28.83 -6.52
CA PRO A 123 -1.40 -30.03 -6.11
C PRO A 123 -2.23 -30.88 -5.15
N VAL A 124 -2.31 -32.19 -5.41
CA VAL A 124 -2.84 -33.18 -4.46
C VAL A 124 -1.71 -33.53 -3.49
N VAL A 125 -1.87 -33.18 -2.22
CA VAL A 125 -0.88 -33.36 -1.15
C VAL A 125 -0.95 -34.78 -0.57
N ALA A 126 -2.16 -35.33 -0.43
CA ALA A 126 -2.38 -36.69 0.07
C ALA A 126 -3.67 -37.29 -0.51
N GLY A 127 -3.74 -38.61 -0.60
CA GLY A 127 -4.93 -39.32 -1.12
C GLY A 127 -5.07 -39.21 -2.63
N ARG A 128 -6.28 -38.99 -3.13
CA ARG A 128 -6.59 -38.89 -4.56
C ARG A 128 -7.60 -37.77 -4.89
N SER A 129 -7.65 -37.40 -6.17
CA SER A 129 -8.69 -36.54 -6.75
C SER A 129 -10.03 -37.29 -6.89
N PHE A 130 -11.10 -36.58 -7.27
CA PHE A 130 -12.39 -37.20 -7.57
C PHE A 130 -12.33 -38.05 -8.84
N ASP A 131 -13.03 -39.18 -8.84
CA ASP A 131 -13.30 -39.98 -10.04
C ASP A 131 -14.80 -40.29 -10.19
N ALA A 132 -15.17 -40.92 -11.31
CA ALA A 132 -16.56 -41.18 -11.66
C ALA A 132 -17.32 -42.08 -10.66
N HIS A 133 -16.63 -42.87 -9.83
CA HIS A 133 -17.28 -43.72 -8.83
C HIS A 133 -17.75 -42.92 -7.62
N ASP A 134 -17.02 -41.85 -7.28
CA ASP A 134 -17.35 -40.99 -6.14
C ASP A 134 -18.70 -40.29 -6.34
N ASP A 135 -19.07 -40.01 -7.58
CA ASP A 135 -20.33 -39.35 -7.95
C ASP A 135 -21.57 -40.19 -7.62
N THR A 136 -21.41 -41.51 -7.56
CA THR A 136 -22.50 -42.47 -7.30
C THR A 136 -22.47 -43.06 -5.89
N ALA A 137 -21.47 -42.68 -5.09
CA ALA A 137 -21.30 -43.20 -3.74
C ALA A 137 -22.47 -42.82 -2.82
N VAL A 138 -22.98 -43.81 -2.07
CA VAL A 138 -24.05 -43.61 -1.07
C VAL A 138 -23.61 -42.63 0.02
N GLN A 139 -22.32 -42.62 0.36
CA GLN A 139 -21.72 -41.69 1.32
C GLN A 139 -21.01 -40.57 0.59
N ALA A 140 -21.18 -39.33 1.07
CA ALA A 140 -20.54 -38.17 0.48
C ALA A 140 -19.01 -38.27 0.58
N ARG A 141 -18.34 -38.04 -0.53
CA ARG A 141 -16.87 -38.04 -0.62
C ARG A 141 -16.39 -36.60 -0.75
N VAL A 142 -15.38 -36.25 0.03
CA VAL A 142 -14.84 -34.88 0.07
C VAL A 142 -13.34 -34.84 -0.07
N ILE A 143 -12.86 -33.74 -0.62
CA ILE A 143 -11.45 -33.37 -0.66
C ILE A 143 -11.31 -32.08 0.13
N VAL A 144 -10.31 -31.98 0.99
CA VAL A 144 -10.11 -30.80 1.84
C VAL A 144 -8.81 -30.08 1.48
N SER A 145 -8.74 -28.77 1.75
CA SER A 145 -7.48 -28.05 1.62
C SER A 145 -6.52 -28.39 2.77
N GLU A 146 -5.23 -28.22 2.55
CA GLU A 146 -4.17 -28.45 3.55
C GLU A 146 -4.42 -27.65 4.83
N SER A 147 -4.83 -26.37 4.72
CA SER A 147 -5.17 -25.56 5.89
C SER A 147 -6.40 -26.06 6.66
N LEU A 148 -7.40 -26.65 5.99
CA LEU A 148 -8.56 -27.23 6.66
C LEU A 148 -8.18 -28.54 7.36
N ALA A 149 -7.41 -29.40 6.68
CA ALA A 149 -6.90 -30.63 7.25
C ALA A 149 -6.09 -30.37 8.51
N TRP A 150 -5.16 -29.40 8.46
CA TRP A 150 -4.35 -29.02 9.61
C TRP A 150 -5.19 -28.48 10.77
N ARG A 151 -6.23 -27.69 10.51
CA ARG A 151 -7.12 -27.17 11.57
C ARG A 151 -7.98 -28.25 12.23
N LEU A 152 -8.36 -29.29 11.49
CA LEU A 152 -9.22 -30.36 11.99
C LEU A 152 -8.45 -31.47 12.69
N PHE A 153 -7.27 -31.82 12.19
CA PHE A 153 -6.53 -33.02 12.57
C PHE A 153 -5.11 -32.72 13.06
N ALA A 154 -4.68 -31.46 13.08
CA ALA A 154 -3.32 -31.03 13.41
C ALA A 154 -2.26 -31.76 12.56
N SER A 155 -1.65 -32.81 13.12
CA SER A 155 -0.63 -33.64 12.47
C SER A 155 -1.08 -35.08 12.18
N GLU A 156 -2.33 -35.44 12.46
CA GLU A 156 -2.88 -36.75 12.11
C GLU A 156 -3.19 -36.86 10.61
N ARG A 157 -3.19 -38.08 10.07
CA ARG A 157 -3.50 -38.33 8.65
C ARG A 157 -5.00 -38.11 8.42
N PRO A 158 -5.41 -37.11 7.61
CA PRO A 158 -6.83 -36.76 7.46
C PRO A 158 -7.59 -37.67 6.49
N VAL A 159 -6.90 -38.35 5.56
CA VAL A 159 -7.54 -39.22 4.57
C VAL A 159 -8.13 -40.47 5.25
N GLY A 160 -9.37 -40.81 4.92
CA GLY A 160 -10.16 -41.88 5.52
C GLY A 160 -10.97 -41.45 6.74
N HIS A 161 -10.72 -40.26 7.31
CA HIS A 161 -11.54 -39.74 8.39
C HIS A 161 -12.86 -39.16 7.87
N ARG A 162 -13.86 -39.15 8.77
CA ARG A 162 -15.16 -38.53 8.51
C ARG A 162 -15.21 -37.13 9.10
N ILE A 163 -15.87 -36.25 8.37
CA ILE A 163 -16.20 -34.89 8.80
C ILE A 163 -17.70 -34.65 8.62
N ARG A 164 -18.22 -33.66 9.35
CA ARG A 164 -19.61 -33.20 9.21
C ARG A 164 -19.65 -31.82 8.62
N LEU A 165 -20.54 -31.63 7.66
CA LEU A 165 -20.71 -30.39 6.90
C LEU A 165 -22.01 -29.68 7.30
N GLY A 166 -21.88 -28.44 7.73
CA GLY A 166 -23.01 -27.56 8.00
C GLY A 166 -23.91 -27.99 9.18
N PRO A 167 -25.02 -27.27 9.41
CA PRO A 167 -25.90 -27.51 10.55
C PRO A 167 -26.73 -28.80 10.44
N THR A 168 -26.86 -29.38 9.24
CA THR A 168 -27.51 -30.68 9.02
C THR A 168 -26.64 -31.85 9.46
N GLY A 169 -25.33 -31.63 9.65
CA GLY A 169 -24.40 -32.64 10.13
C GLY A 169 -24.15 -33.77 9.13
N GLN A 170 -24.30 -33.51 7.82
CA GLN A 170 -24.06 -34.52 6.78
C GLN A 170 -22.64 -35.07 6.90
N GLU A 171 -22.52 -36.38 7.12
CA GLU A 171 -21.22 -37.05 7.19
C GLU A 171 -20.63 -37.21 5.79
N ALA A 172 -19.35 -36.88 5.66
CA ALA A 172 -18.56 -37.08 4.47
C ALA A 172 -17.18 -37.65 4.81
N GLU A 173 -16.68 -38.56 3.97
CA GLU A 173 -15.36 -39.15 4.13
C GLU A 173 -14.32 -38.38 3.31
N ILE A 174 -13.20 -38.03 3.94
CA ILE A 174 -12.08 -37.36 3.27
C ILE A 174 -11.31 -38.37 2.44
N ILE A 175 -11.30 -38.19 1.11
CA ILE A 175 -10.54 -39.06 0.18
C ILE A 175 -9.23 -38.44 -0.30
N GLY A 176 -9.05 -37.14 -0.07
CA GLY A 176 -7.85 -36.42 -0.50
C GLY A 176 -7.65 -35.08 0.20
N VAL A 177 -6.41 -34.59 0.13
CA VAL A 177 -5.98 -33.27 0.58
C VAL A 177 -5.30 -32.56 -0.57
N VAL A 178 -5.66 -31.30 -0.81
CA VAL A 178 -5.10 -30.47 -1.87
C VAL A 178 -4.44 -29.21 -1.32
N GLY A 179 -3.53 -28.62 -2.09
CA GLY A 179 -2.92 -27.33 -1.75
C GLY A 179 -3.98 -26.23 -1.60
N ASP A 180 -3.67 -25.25 -0.75
CA ASP A 180 -4.61 -24.16 -0.50
C ASP A 180 -4.77 -23.22 -1.70
N VAL A 181 -6.01 -22.78 -1.94
CA VAL A 181 -6.38 -21.88 -3.03
C VAL A 181 -6.89 -20.55 -2.49
N LYS A 182 -6.55 -19.45 -3.17
CA LYS A 182 -7.11 -18.12 -2.91
C LYS A 182 -8.48 -17.97 -3.57
N HIS A 183 -9.53 -17.80 -2.76
CA HIS A 183 -10.91 -17.72 -3.27
C HIS A 183 -11.42 -16.29 -3.51
N ARG A 184 -11.04 -15.32 -2.65
CA ARG A 184 -11.59 -13.96 -2.67
C ARG A 184 -10.59 -12.91 -3.15
N ALA A 185 -9.37 -12.93 -2.63
CA ALA A 185 -8.31 -11.99 -2.99
C ALA A 185 -6.93 -12.65 -2.88
N LEU A 186 -5.94 -12.08 -3.57
CA LEU A 186 -4.56 -12.60 -3.59
C LEU A 186 -3.80 -12.29 -2.29
N ASP A 187 -4.15 -11.22 -1.59
CA ASP A 187 -3.50 -10.71 -0.38
C ASP A 187 -4.08 -11.28 0.93
N GLU A 188 -5.20 -12.01 0.87
CA GLU A 188 -5.79 -12.68 2.03
C GLU A 188 -5.08 -14.02 2.31
N ALA A 189 -5.07 -14.49 3.57
CA ALA A 189 -4.60 -15.83 3.89
C ALA A 189 -5.44 -16.90 3.14
N PRO A 190 -4.86 -18.06 2.78
CA PRO A 190 -5.64 -19.10 2.13
C PRO A 190 -6.81 -19.54 3.01
N SER A 191 -8.00 -19.66 2.42
CA SER A 191 -9.21 -20.01 3.16
C SER A 191 -9.30 -21.52 3.29
N PRO A 192 -9.59 -22.07 4.49
CA PRO A 192 -9.91 -23.49 4.63
C PRO A 192 -11.04 -23.85 3.68
N THR A 193 -10.86 -24.90 2.89
CA THR A 193 -11.81 -25.23 1.81
C THR A 193 -12.14 -26.72 1.85
N VAL A 194 -13.42 -27.02 1.64
CA VAL A 194 -13.91 -28.37 1.39
C VAL A 194 -14.53 -28.43 0.01
N TYR A 195 -14.10 -29.43 -0.75
CA TYR A 195 -14.59 -29.74 -2.09
C TYR A 195 -15.50 -30.95 -1.99
N LEU A 196 -16.72 -30.81 -2.52
CA LEU A 196 -17.72 -31.85 -2.71
C LEU A 196 -17.71 -32.29 -4.17
N SER A 197 -18.10 -33.54 -4.44
CA SER A 197 -18.39 -33.96 -5.80
C SER A 197 -19.55 -33.14 -6.37
N GLY A 198 -19.29 -32.45 -7.49
CA GLY A 198 -20.29 -31.63 -8.18
C GLY A 198 -21.42 -32.44 -8.82
N LEU A 199 -21.30 -33.77 -8.92
CA LEU A 199 -22.37 -34.60 -9.48
C LEU A 199 -23.30 -35.16 -8.39
N GLN A 200 -22.87 -35.20 -7.12
CA GLN A 200 -23.73 -35.52 -5.97
C GLN A 200 -24.68 -34.38 -5.58
N SER A 201 -24.35 -33.12 -5.93
CA SER A 201 -25.18 -31.93 -5.69
C SER A 201 -25.58 -31.29 -7.03
N PRO A 202 -26.59 -31.80 -7.76
CA PRO A 202 -26.83 -31.36 -9.13
C PRO A 202 -27.28 -29.90 -9.20
N SER A 203 -26.45 -29.03 -9.78
CA SER A 203 -26.78 -27.64 -10.07
C SER A 203 -27.01 -27.44 -11.58
N ARG A 204 -28.08 -26.71 -11.93
CA ARG A 204 -28.37 -26.36 -13.33
C ARG A 204 -27.39 -25.35 -13.91
N SER A 205 -26.62 -24.66 -13.08
CA SER A 205 -25.60 -23.70 -13.50
C SER A 205 -24.24 -24.16 -13.03
N ARG A 206 -23.34 -24.46 -13.96
CA ARG A 206 -21.95 -24.85 -13.70
C ARG A 206 -21.00 -24.07 -14.60
N ILE A 207 -19.75 -23.99 -14.18
CA ILE A 207 -18.65 -23.51 -14.99
C ILE A 207 -17.88 -24.72 -15.48
N VAL A 208 -17.80 -24.89 -16.80
CA VAL A 208 -16.91 -25.86 -17.43
C VAL A 208 -15.53 -25.22 -17.53
N VAL A 209 -14.53 -25.87 -16.97
CA VAL A 209 -13.12 -25.48 -17.08
C VAL A 209 -12.44 -26.42 -18.06
N VAL A 210 -11.68 -25.86 -19.00
CA VAL A 210 -10.99 -26.63 -20.04
C VAL A 210 -9.57 -26.12 -20.17
N ARG A 211 -8.59 -27.00 -19.94
CA ARG A 211 -7.18 -26.74 -20.23
C ARG A 211 -6.84 -27.29 -21.61
N SER A 212 -6.35 -26.42 -22.50
CA SER A 212 -5.95 -26.85 -23.84
C SER A 212 -4.86 -25.95 -24.41
N ALA A 213 -4.00 -26.52 -25.24
CA ALA A 213 -3.06 -25.77 -26.08
C ALA A 213 -3.68 -25.33 -27.43
N ARG A 214 -4.90 -25.80 -27.75
CA ARG A 214 -5.62 -25.43 -28.97
C ARG A 214 -6.08 -23.96 -28.91
N PRO A 215 -6.29 -23.29 -30.07
CA PRO A 215 -6.91 -21.98 -30.12
C PRO A 215 -8.25 -21.93 -29.36
N ASP A 216 -8.50 -20.84 -28.62
CA ASP A 216 -9.71 -20.69 -27.79
C ASP A 216 -11.00 -20.90 -28.62
N ALA A 217 -11.02 -20.47 -29.89
CA ALA A 217 -12.17 -20.63 -30.79
C ALA A 217 -12.54 -22.10 -31.02
N ASP A 218 -11.55 -22.98 -31.19
CA ASP A 218 -11.76 -24.41 -31.46
C ASP A 218 -12.31 -25.10 -30.21
N VAL A 219 -11.78 -24.76 -29.03
CA VAL A 219 -12.25 -25.30 -27.76
C VAL A 219 -13.69 -24.85 -27.50
N ILE A 220 -14.01 -23.58 -27.74
CA ILE A 220 -15.39 -23.07 -27.61
C ILE A 220 -16.33 -23.81 -28.56
N ALA A 221 -15.92 -24.05 -29.81
CA ALA A 221 -16.71 -24.77 -30.79
C ALA A 221 -17.01 -26.21 -30.32
N VAL A 222 -15.99 -26.95 -29.88
CA VAL A 222 -16.13 -28.31 -29.36
C VAL A 222 -17.09 -28.35 -28.16
N VAL A 223 -16.89 -27.46 -27.17
CA VAL A 223 -17.76 -27.44 -25.98
C VAL A 223 -19.20 -27.09 -26.36
N ARG A 224 -19.42 -26.13 -27.26
CA ARG A 224 -20.77 -25.77 -27.71
C ARG A 224 -21.46 -26.90 -28.48
N GLU A 225 -20.72 -27.59 -29.34
CA GLU A 225 -21.22 -28.73 -30.10
C GLU A 225 -21.66 -29.87 -29.18
N GLU A 226 -20.83 -30.26 -28.21
CA GLU A 226 -21.17 -31.32 -27.25
C GLU A 226 -22.34 -30.93 -26.34
N VAL A 227 -22.37 -29.68 -25.87
CA VAL A 227 -23.50 -29.15 -25.10
C VAL A 227 -24.79 -29.19 -25.92
N ALA A 228 -24.76 -28.80 -27.20
CA ALA A 228 -25.93 -28.83 -28.07
C ALA A 228 -26.40 -30.25 -28.37
N ARG A 229 -25.45 -31.17 -28.64
CA ARG A 229 -25.71 -32.59 -28.90
C ARG A 229 -26.37 -33.26 -27.70
N LEU A 230 -25.84 -33.05 -26.50
CA LEU A 230 -26.39 -33.63 -25.26
C LEU A 230 -27.70 -32.97 -24.82
N ALA A 231 -27.92 -31.69 -25.18
CA ALA A 231 -29.17 -31.00 -24.90
C ALA A 231 -30.34 -31.43 -25.79
N GLY A 232 -30.08 -32.14 -26.90
CA GLY A 232 -31.10 -32.79 -27.73
C GLY A 232 -32.10 -31.83 -28.37
N GLY A 233 -31.66 -30.65 -28.82
CA GLY A 233 -32.51 -29.66 -29.51
C GLY A 233 -33.51 -28.90 -28.62
N ARG A 234 -33.57 -29.20 -27.31
CA ARG A 234 -34.35 -28.42 -26.35
C ARG A 234 -33.59 -27.12 -26.09
N GLY A 235 -34.07 -26.03 -26.71
CA GLY A 235 -33.40 -24.74 -26.74
C GLY A 235 -32.69 -24.38 -25.43
N LEU A 236 -31.36 -24.37 -25.47
CA LEU A 236 -30.56 -23.76 -24.43
C LEU A 236 -30.76 -22.25 -24.57
N ALA A 237 -31.64 -21.66 -23.77
CA ALA A 237 -31.65 -20.23 -23.52
C ALA A 237 -30.44 -19.87 -22.63
N GLY A 238 -29.24 -20.21 -23.08
CA GLY A 238 -28.01 -20.12 -22.30
C GLY A 238 -26.94 -19.43 -23.10
N SER A 239 -26.63 -18.18 -22.75
CA SER A 239 -25.48 -17.48 -23.30
C SER A 239 -24.21 -18.23 -22.87
N ALA A 240 -23.60 -19.03 -23.75
CA ALA A 240 -22.24 -19.53 -23.56
C ALA A 240 -21.28 -18.34 -23.69
N ARG A 241 -21.08 -17.63 -22.57
CA ARG A 241 -20.12 -16.55 -22.45
C ARG A 241 -18.77 -17.21 -22.14
N ALA A 242 -17.92 -17.30 -23.14
CA ALA A 242 -16.58 -17.81 -22.98
C ALA A 242 -15.68 -16.69 -22.45
N THR A 243 -15.04 -16.93 -21.33
CA THR A 243 -14.06 -16.02 -20.74
C THR A 243 -12.78 -16.79 -20.46
N ARG A 244 -11.66 -16.23 -20.91
CA ARG A 244 -10.33 -16.75 -20.58
C ARG A 244 -10.03 -16.38 -19.12
N ALA A 245 -9.62 -17.35 -18.30
CA ALA A 245 -9.39 -17.14 -16.87
C ALA A 245 -8.44 -15.96 -16.57
N HIS A 246 -7.45 -15.73 -17.44
CA HIS A 246 -6.51 -14.59 -17.33
C HIS A 246 -7.18 -13.21 -17.45
N ARG A 247 -8.33 -13.06 -18.14
CA ARG A 247 -9.01 -11.76 -18.31
C ARG A 247 -9.81 -11.36 -17.08
N ASP A 248 -10.34 -12.31 -16.30
CA ASP A 248 -11.14 -12.00 -15.11
C ASP A 248 -10.28 -11.59 -13.91
N VAL A 249 -9.06 -12.13 -13.77
CA VAL A 249 -8.07 -11.65 -12.77
C VAL A 249 -7.76 -10.16 -12.97
N HIS A 250 -7.81 -9.66 -14.20
CA HIS A 250 -7.62 -8.23 -14.50
C HIS A 250 -8.95 -7.44 -14.57
N GLY A 251 -10.06 -8.06 -14.98
CA GLY A 251 -11.38 -7.44 -15.15
C GLY A 251 -12.08 -7.07 -13.84
N ILE A 252 -11.73 -7.73 -12.73
CA ILE A 252 -12.26 -7.42 -11.39
C ILE A 252 -11.82 -6.01 -10.92
N ARG A 253 -10.76 -5.43 -11.48
CA ARG A 253 -10.31 -4.07 -11.14
C ARG A 253 -11.29 -2.96 -11.55
N ALA A 254 -12.18 -3.19 -12.53
CA ALA A 254 -13.04 -2.11 -13.07
C ALA A 254 -14.48 -2.13 -12.52
N ALA A 255 -14.98 -3.26 -12.01
CA ALA A 255 -16.41 -3.42 -11.72
C ALA A 255 -16.84 -3.00 -10.30
N ARG A 256 -15.92 -2.73 -9.36
CA ARG A 256 -16.26 -2.41 -7.96
C ARG A 256 -16.31 -0.91 -7.61
N ALA A 257 -16.10 0.00 -8.56
CA ALA A 257 -16.18 1.46 -8.32
C ALA A 257 -17.58 2.07 -8.54
N ARG A 258 -18.67 1.29 -8.43
CA ARG A 258 -20.04 1.83 -8.44
C ARG A 258 -20.75 1.49 -7.13
N PRO A 259 -21.03 2.48 -6.27
CA PRO A 259 -21.93 2.28 -5.14
C PRO A 259 -23.32 1.98 -5.70
N ARG A 260 -23.87 0.80 -5.39
CA ARG A 260 -25.31 0.58 -5.55
C ARG A 260 -26.01 1.49 -4.55
N ARG A 261 -26.84 2.40 -5.06
CA ARG A 261 -27.76 3.20 -4.25
C ARG A 261 -28.72 2.26 -3.54
N ASP A 262 -28.57 2.12 -2.23
CA ASP A 262 -29.59 1.48 -1.40
C ASP A 262 -30.87 2.31 -1.43
N ARG A 263 -31.96 1.67 -1.87
CA ARG A 263 -33.31 2.21 -1.74
C ARG A 263 -33.65 2.25 -0.25
N ALA A 264 -33.74 3.46 0.29
CA ALA A 264 -34.17 3.74 1.64
C ALA A 264 -35.54 3.12 1.95
N VAL A 265 -35.56 2.12 2.83
CA VAL A 265 -36.76 1.66 3.52
C VAL A 265 -37.12 2.73 4.57
N ARG A 266 -38.19 3.47 4.32
CA ARG A 266 -38.81 4.41 5.26
C ARG A 266 -39.20 3.67 6.55
N ARG A 267 -38.41 3.81 7.62
CA ARG A 267 -38.85 3.50 8.99
C ARG A 267 -39.50 4.74 9.61
N ARG A 268 -40.80 4.61 9.93
CA ARG A 268 -41.59 5.60 10.69
C ARG A 268 -40.99 5.79 12.09
N ARG A 269 -40.76 7.03 12.50
CA ARG A 269 -40.37 7.44 13.86
C ARG A 269 -41.53 7.27 14.84
N PRO A 270 -41.33 6.78 16.08
CA PRO A 270 -42.24 7.05 17.18
C PRO A 270 -41.82 8.33 17.94
N ARG A 271 -42.82 9.11 18.35
CA ARG A 271 -42.68 10.35 19.12
C ARG A 271 -42.24 10.06 20.56
N ARG A 272 -41.25 10.83 21.04
CA ARG A 272 -40.90 10.97 22.47
C ARG A 272 -42.06 11.62 23.23
N ARG A 273 -42.50 11.00 24.33
CA ARG A 273 -43.11 11.68 25.49
C ARG A 273 -42.32 11.24 26.72
N LEU A 274 -41.77 12.22 27.44
CA LEU A 274 -41.33 12.08 28.83
C LEU A 274 -42.58 12.03 29.72
N PRO A 275 -42.51 11.39 30.90
CA PRO A 275 -42.36 12.21 32.10
C PRO A 275 -41.45 11.63 33.20
N THR A 276 -40.83 12.57 33.91
CA THR A 276 -40.43 12.66 35.33
C THR A 276 -40.56 11.43 36.23
N GLY A 277 -39.49 11.16 36.97
CA GLY A 277 -39.36 10.02 37.87
C GLY A 277 -39.96 10.20 39.28
N ARG A 278 -39.91 9.10 40.02
CA ARG A 278 -39.78 9.07 41.47
C ARG A 278 -39.23 7.70 41.89
N ALA A 279 -38.28 7.74 42.81
CA ALA A 279 -37.67 6.59 43.46
C ALA A 279 -38.67 5.82 44.33
N GLY A 280 -38.43 4.52 44.51
CA GLY A 280 -39.23 3.67 45.39
C GLY A 280 -38.63 2.27 45.51
N ALA A 281 -37.97 2.06 46.63
CA ALA A 281 -37.24 0.89 47.08
C ALA A 281 -37.88 -0.50 46.93
N ALA A 282 -36.98 -1.49 47.04
CA ALA A 282 -37.08 -2.67 47.90
C ALA A 282 -37.42 -4.05 47.30
N HIS A 283 -36.47 -4.94 47.57
CA HIS A 283 -36.63 -6.29 48.12
C HIS A 283 -36.79 -7.53 47.23
N ARG A 284 -35.73 -8.35 47.33
CA ARG A 284 -35.69 -9.79 47.69
C ARG A 284 -36.31 -10.81 46.72
N ALA A 285 -35.40 -11.50 46.04
CA ALA A 285 -35.08 -12.92 46.22
C ALA A 285 -36.22 -13.91 46.56
N GLY A 286 -36.33 -14.98 45.76
CA GLY A 286 -36.78 -16.27 46.27
C GLY A 286 -37.44 -17.21 45.27
N ARG A 287 -36.63 -18.17 44.77
CA ARG A 287 -36.92 -19.62 44.65
C ARG A 287 -38.15 -20.14 43.88
N ARG A 288 -37.84 -21.09 42.98
CA ARG A 288 -38.44 -22.45 42.78
C ARG A 288 -39.93 -22.47 42.35
N SER A 289 -40.49 -23.47 41.68
CA SER A 289 -40.12 -24.74 41.03
C SER A 289 -41.43 -25.35 40.53
N GLY A 290 -41.38 -26.22 39.51
CA GLY A 290 -42.50 -27.08 39.09
C GLY A 290 -43.53 -26.40 38.20
N THR A 291 -44.31 -27.06 37.35
CA THR A 291 -44.45 -28.46 36.95
C THR A 291 -45.36 -28.44 35.71
N HIS A 292 -45.11 -29.33 34.76
CA HIS A 292 -45.98 -29.87 33.68
C HIS A 292 -47.51 -29.97 33.99
N PRO A 293 -48.37 -30.44 33.05
CA PRO A 293 -48.49 -30.25 31.58
C PRO A 293 -49.97 -30.03 31.15
N ALA A 294 -50.23 -30.04 29.83
CA ALA A 294 -51.25 -30.88 29.17
C ALA A 294 -52.17 -30.17 28.14
N ARG A 295 -52.07 -30.70 26.91
CA ARG A 295 -53.14 -31.27 26.06
C ARG A 295 -54.21 -30.41 25.38
N ASN A 296 -54.52 -30.97 24.21
CA ASN A 296 -55.73 -30.94 23.39
C ASN A 296 -55.91 -29.72 22.48
N ALA A 297 -56.05 -29.83 21.16
CA ALA A 297 -56.69 -30.78 20.23
C ALA A 297 -57.82 -30.05 19.51
N GLY A 298 -58.01 -30.36 18.23
CA GLY A 298 -59.21 -29.97 17.45
C GLY A 298 -58.84 -29.23 16.17
N THR A 299 -58.58 -29.90 15.04
CA THR A 299 -59.52 -30.46 14.05
C THR A 299 -60.39 -29.44 13.30
N ARG A 300 -60.25 -29.47 11.96
CA ARG A 300 -61.23 -29.27 10.85
C ARG A 300 -60.42 -28.82 9.60
N ARG A 301 -60.21 -29.60 8.52
CA ARG A 301 -61.15 -30.16 7.51
C ARG A 301 -62.17 -29.09 7.06
N VAL A 302 -62.44 -28.79 5.78
CA VAL A 302 -62.29 -29.53 4.52
C VAL A 302 -62.77 -28.65 3.33
N ASP A 303 -62.45 -29.07 2.09
CA ASP A 303 -63.02 -28.73 0.76
C ASP A 303 -62.81 -27.33 0.14
N GLY A 304 -62.64 -27.16 -1.18
CA GLY A 304 -62.68 -28.10 -2.31
C GLY A 304 -62.90 -27.34 -3.65
N GLY A 305 -62.53 -27.96 -4.78
CA GLY A 305 -63.01 -27.66 -6.16
C GLY A 305 -62.22 -26.60 -6.96
N ALA A 306 -61.36 -26.94 -7.95
CA ALA A 306 -61.58 -27.46 -9.31
C ALA A 306 -62.04 -26.40 -10.36
N ARG A 307 -61.10 -25.86 -11.16
CA ARG A 307 -60.89 -26.05 -12.65
C ARG A 307 -61.69 -25.08 -13.56
N PRO A 308 -61.40 -24.97 -14.88
CA PRO A 308 -60.13 -24.74 -15.60
C PRO A 308 -60.27 -23.64 -16.70
N GLY A 309 -59.20 -23.29 -17.42
CA GLY A 309 -59.32 -22.44 -18.63
C GLY A 309 -58.00 -22.27 -19.38
N GLY A 310 -57.92 -22.83 -20.59
CA GLY A 310 -56.74 -22.81 -21.46
C GLY A 310 -56.59 -21.55 -22.32
N GLY A 311 -55.44 -21.45 -22.98
CA GLY A 311 -55.17 -20.45 -24.01
C GLY A 311 -53.69 -20.09 -24.09
N GLY A 312 -52.97 -20.65 -25.06
CA GLY A 312 -51.83 -20.00 -25.70
C GLY A 312 -52.08 -19.96 -27.22
N PRO A 313 -51.19 -19.39 -28.05
CA PRO A 313 -50.14 -18.41 -27.78
C PRO A 313 -50.37 -17.11 -28.59
N ALA A 314 -49.82 -15.98 -28.15
CA ALA A 314 -49.71 -14.78 -28.98
C ALA A 314 -48.24 -14.37 -29.10
N VAL A 315 -47.75 -14.49 -30.33
CA VAL A 315 -46.49 -13.95 -30.83
C VAL A 315 -46.67 -12.44 -30.95
N ASP A 316 -45.81 -11.68 -30.30
CA ASP A 316 -45.66 -10.24 -30.57
C ASP A 316 -44.19 -9.95 -30.93
N LEU A 317 -44.01 -9.57 -32.18
CA LEU A 317 -42.75 -9.11 -32.78
C LEU A 317 -42.69 -7.58 -32.62
N GLY A 318 -42.30 -7.13 -31.43
CA GLY A 318 -42.04 -5.72 -31.14
C GLY A 318 -40.56 -5.38 -31.27
N GLY A 319 -40.16 -4.84 -32.42
CA GLY A 319 -38.83 -4.29 -32.65
C GLY A 319 -38.52 -3.11 -31.72
N ALA A 320 -37.39 -3.18 -31.01
CA ALA A 320 -36.83 -2.05 -30.29
C ALA A 320 -35.53 -1.60 -30.97
N HIS A 321 -35.64 -0.46 -31.64
CA HIS A 321 -34.54 0.38 -32.10
C HIS A 321 -33.46 0.55 -31.02
N VAL A 322 -32.24 0.11 -31.29
CA VAL A 322 -31.06 0.49 -30.49
C VAL A 322 -30.45 1.74 -31.12
N GLN A 323 -30.71 2.86 -30.47
CA GLN A 323 -30.12 4.16 -30.75
C GLN A 323 -28.70 4.19 -30.17
N TRP A 324 -27.68 4.26 -31.04
CA TRP A 324 -26.29 4.45 -30.65
C TRP A 324 -26.07 5.87 -30.09
N PRO A 325 -25.47 6.05 -28.90
CA PRO A 325 -24.95 7.37 -28.52
C PRO A 325 -23.69 7.66 -29.33
N ARG A 326 -23.81 8.58 -30.30
CA ARG A 326 -22.68 9.25 -30.93
C ARG A 326 -21.84 9.93 -29.85
N ILE A 327 -20.58 9.53 -29.74
CA ILE A 327 -19.54 10.20 -28.96
C ILE A 327 -19.31 11.58 -29.61
N ARG A 328 -19.83 12.64 -29.00
CA ARG A 328 -19.41 14.02 -29.30
C ARG A 328 -18.19 14.33 -28.45
N HIS A 329 -17.07 14.61 -29.11
CA HIS A 329 -15.97 15.37 -28.53
C HIS A 329 -16.50 16.74 -28.10
N GLY A 330 -16.49 17.00 -26.80
CA GLY A 330 -16.92 18.26 -26.20
C GLY A 330 -15.86 18.77 -25.24
N SER A 331 -14.96 19.59 -25.76
CA SER A 331 -14.07 20.48 -25.02
C SER A 331 -14.88 21.49 -24.20
N SER A 332 -14.58 21.65 -22.91
CA SER A 332 -15.08 22.77 -22.10
C SER A 332 -13.94 23.72 -21.75
N ARG A 333 -13.87 24.84 -22.49
CA ARG A 333 -13.28 26.10 -22.04
C ARG A 333 -14.39 27.02 -21.56
N TRP A 334 -14.02 27.84 -20.58
CA TRP A 334 -14.80 28.86 -19.86
C TRP A 334 -15.48 29.90 -20.78
N PRO A 335 -16.57 30.56 -20.30
CA PRO A 335 -17.32 31.51 -21.10
C PRO A 335 -16.71 32.91 -21.11
N GLU A 336 -16.53 33.45 -22.31
CA GLU A 336 -16.30 34.88 -22.59
C GLU A 336 -17.62 35.64 -22.66
N HIS A 337 -17.60 36.90 -22.22
CA HIS A 337 -18.48 37.94 -22.74
C HIS A 337 -17.67 38.93 -23.60
N ARG A 338 -17.82 38.77 -24.93
CA ARG A 338 -18.14 39.77 -25.98
C ARG A 338 -17.81 41.24 -25.67
N ARG A 339 -17.31 42.10 -26.57
CA ARG A 339 -17.26 42.28 -28.04
C ARG A 339 -16.50 43.63 -28.24
N ALA A 340 -15.92 44.08 -29.35
CA ALA A 340 -15.88 43.69 -30.75
C ALA A 340 -14.78 44.52 -31.46
N ARG A 341 -14.20 43.95 -32.53
CA ARG A 341 -13.92 44.53 -33.89
C ARG A 341 -13.09 45.84 -33.96
N ARG A 342 -12.12 46.03 -34.88
CA ARG A 342 -11.92 45.50 -36.24
C ARG A 342 -10.54 45.97 -36.78
N ASP A 343 -10.01 45.23 -37.75
CA ASP A 343 -9.14 45.64 -38.88
C ASP A 343 -7.71 46.18 -38.57
N ALA A 344 -6.61 45.50 -38.88
CA ALA A 344 -6.02 45.04 -40.16
C ALA A 344 -5.01 46.03 -40.78
N HIS A 345 -3.86 45.46 -41.16
CA HIS A 345 -2.78 45.96 -42.05
C HIS A 345 -1.62 46.80 -41.49
N GLY A 346 -0.41 46.31 -41.80
CA GLY A 346 0.53 47.11 -42.60
C GLY A 346 1.84 47.51 -41.95
N GLY A 347 2.89 46.70 -42.17
CA GLY A 347 4.16 47.12 -42.76
C GLY A 347 4.99 48.29 -42.21
N ARG A 348 6.30 48.01 -42.08
CA ARG A 348 7.47 48.89 -42.35
C ARG A 348 7.98 49.81 -41.21
N ARG A 349 9.23 49.51 -40.78
CA ARG A 349 10.26 50.52 -40.39
C ARG A 349 10.64 51.37 -41.63
N PRO A 350 11.45 52.48 -41.58
CA PRO A 350 12.29 53.01 -40.48
C PRO A 350 12.42 54.56 -40.36
N ARG A 351 13.20 54.98 -39.34
CA ARG A 351 14.21 56.10 -39.33
C ARG A 351 13.82 57.59 -39.15
N ARG A 352 14.66 58.22 -38.31
CA ARG A 352 15.21 59.62 -38.30
C ARG A 352 14.44 60.76 -37.59
N VAL A 353 14.95 61.14 -36.40
CA VAL A 353 15.59 62.44 -35.98
C VAL A 353 15.30 63.64 -36.91
N PRO A 354 15.01 64.90 -36.46
CA PRO A 354 15.85 65.65 -35.51
C PRO A 354 15.24 66.73 -34.58
N ARG A 355 16.18 67.24 -33.76
CA ARG A 355 16.32 68.36 -32.81
C ARG A 355 15.60 69.71 -33.04
N SER A 356 15.63 70.48 -31.95
CA SER A 356 15.70 71.96 -31.78
C SER A 356 14.37 72.61 -31.40
N ALA A 357 14.29 73.71 -30.63
CA ALA A 357 15.17 74.42 -29.72
C ALA A 357 14.33 75.54 -29.06
N ALA A 358 14.92 76.18 -28.04
CA ALA A 358 14.63 77.54 -27.56
C ALA A 358 13.38 77.72 -26.67
N ARG A 359 13.31 78.69 -25.75
CA ARG A 359 14.22 79.61 -25.03
C ARG A 359 13.30 80.28 -24.00
N GLY A 360 13.83 80.69 -22.85
CA GLY A 360 13.10 81.54 -21.92
C GLY A 360 13.99 81.94 -20.74
N ALA A 361 14.57 83.13 -20.82
CA ALA A 361 15.38 83.75 -19.78
C ALA A 361 14.56 84.86 -19.10
N HIS A 362 14.75 85.05 -17.79
CA HIS A 362 14.77 86.38 -17.18
C HIS A 362 15.60 86.38 -15.88
N ARG A 363 16.40 87.43 -15.74
CA ARG A 363 17.38 87.72 -14.67
C ARG A 363 16.73 88.52 -13.52
N SER A 364 17.31 88.42 -12.33
CA SER A 364 17.57 89.58 -11.46
C SER A 364 18.73 89.29 -10.48
N ALA A 365 19.66 90.24 -10.38
CA ALA A 365 20.80 90.33 -9.45
C ALA A 365 20.32 90.63 -8.00
N ASP A 366 21.08 90.55 -6.90
CA ASP A 366 22.35 91.26 -6.65
C ASP A 366 23.05 90.81 -5.32
N ARG A 367 24.41 90.86 -5.35
CA ARG A 367 25.42 91.12 -4.28
C ARG A 367 25.82 90.10 -3.17
N PRO A 368 27.07 90.21 -2.63
CA PRO A 368 27.96 89.07 -2.40
C PRO A 368 28.59 88.99 -0.98
N SER A 369 29.10 87.81 -0.59
CA SER A 369 30.19 87.75 0.39
C SER A 369 31.03 86.46 0.34
N LYS A 370 32.29 86.66 -0.04
CA LYS A 370 33.54 86.07 0.49
C LYS A 370 33.69 84.53 0.57
N ARG A 371 34.52 84.04 -0.36
CA ARG A 371 35.39 82.85 -0.23
C ARG A 371 36.09 82.80 1.13
N ILE A 372 36.25 81.60 1.69
CA ILE A 372 37.51 81.05 2.25
C ILE A 372 37.38 79.51 2.34
N GLY A 373 38.27 78.79 1.64
CA GLY A 373 38.85 77.52 2.11
C GLY A 373 38.07 76.19 2.04
N SER A 374 37.59 75.72 0.86
CA SER A 374 37.04 74.35 0.71
C SER A 374 38.04 73.28 0.23
N GLY A 375 39.35 73.58 0.18
CA GLY A 375 40.37 72.61 -0.27
C GLY A 375 40.67 71.47 0.73
N ARG A 376 40.41 71.65 2.03
CA ARG A 376 40.64 70.63 3.06
C ARG A 376 39.43 69.73 3.34
N ARG A 377 38.21 70.18 3.03
CA ARG A 377 37.00 69.35 3.16
C ARG A 377 36.84 68.36 2.01
N LEU A 378 37.28 68.70 0.79
CA LEU A 378 37.23 67.76 -0.32
C LEU A 378 38.23 66.60 -0.19
N ARG A 379 39.40 66.82 0.44
CA ARG A 379 40.32 65.70 0.77
C ARG A 379 39.84 64.86 1.97
N ALA A 380 39.18 65.47 2.96
CA ALA A 380 38.58 64.71 4.06
C ALA A 380 37.35 63.90 3.59
N MET A 381 36.54 64.42 2.67
CA MET A 381 35.41 63.68 2.10
C MET A 381 35.87 62.61 1.10
N ALA A 382 36.91 62.86 0.30
CA ALA A 382 37.51 61.83 -0.55
C ALA A 382 38.21 60.72 0.24
N ALA A 383 38.71 61.01 1.46
CA ALA A 383 39.28 60.00 2.35
C ALA A 383 38.22 59.19 3.11
N ILE A 384 37.02 59.76 3.34
CA ILE A 384 35.88 59.05 3.94
C ILE A 384 35.16 58.17 2.91
N GLU A 385 35.18 58.54 1.62
CA GLU A 385 34.57 57.76 0.54
C GLU A 385 35.33 56.46 0.23
N THR A 386 36.60 56.36 0.63
CA THR A 386 37.42 55.13 0.53
C THR A 386 37.31 54.17 1.72
N ALA A 387 36.53 54.49 2.76
CA ALA A 387 36.43 53.68 3.98
C ALA A 387 35.06 53.01 4.19
N THR A 388 34.22 52.94 3.16
CA THR A 388 33.00 52.13 3.21
C THR A 388 33.19 50.86 2.41
N SER A 389 34.00 49.94 2.96
CA SER A 389 33.91 48.53 2.56
C SER A 389 32.43 48.14 2.64
N PRO A 390 31.81 47.66 1.55
CA PRO A 390 30.44 47.18 1.64
C PRO A 390 30.40 46.16 2.77
N LEU A 391 29.51 46.36 3.76
CA LEU A 391 29.18 45.36 4.77
C LEU A 391 29.16 44.01 4.06
N PRO A 392 29.94 43.00 4.50
CA PRO A 392 30.11 41.78 3.72
C PRO A 392 28.72 41.23 3.42
N GLY A 393 28.29 41.42 2.18
CA GLY A 393 26.96 41.02 1.75
C GLY A 393 26.82 39.55 2.09
N ARG A 394 25.69 39.15 2.70
CA ARG A 394 25.39 37.75 3.04
C ARG A 394 25.77 36.88 1.83
N ARG A 395 26.94 36.25 1.86
CA ARG A 395 27.41 35.39 0.76
C ARG A 395 26.39 34.27 0.62
N SER A 396 25.77 34.20 -0.56
CA SER A 396 24.82 33.13 -0.87
C SER A 396 25.60 32.01 -1.53
N TYR A 397 25.69 30.85 -0.88
CA TYR A 397 26.28 29.65 -1.48
C TYR A 397 25.28 29.02 -2.44
N ARG A 398 25.79 28.45 -3.53
CA ARG A 398 24.97 27.84 -4.58
C ARG A 398 24.46 26.45 -4.18
N TYR A 399 25.27 25.67 -3.49
CA TYR A 399 25.05 24.27 -3.14
C TYR A 399 24.63 24.06 -1.68
N TYR A 400 24.88 25.03 -0.78
CA TYR A 400 24.54 24.91 0.65
C TYR A 400 23.09 24.46 0.89
N ASP A 401 22.12 25.12 0.26
CA ASP A 401 20.70 24.80 0.45
C ASP A 401 20.36 23.39 -0.04
N PHE A 402 21.02 22.90 -1.10
CA PHE A 402 20.84 21.55 -1.62
C PHE A 402 21.47 20.50 -0.69
N VAL A 403 22.67 20.78 -0.18
CA VAL A 403 23.34 19.89 0.78
C VAL A 403 22.55 19.82 2.09
N MET A 404 22.00 20.94 2.56
CA MET A 404 21.09 20.98 3.71
C MET A 404 19.82 20.16 3.45
N ALA A 405 19.16 20.33 2.30
CA ALA A 405 17.97 19.57 1.96
C ALA A 405 18.25 18.06 1.84
N ALA A 406 19.38 17.70 1.23
CA ALA A 406 19.83 16.32 1.14
C ALA A 406 20.10 15.72 2.52
N PHE A 407 20.79 16.45 3.40
CA PHE A 407 21.03 16.06 4.79
C PHE A 407 19.73 15.76 5.52
N VAL A 408 18.79 16.71 5.54
CA VAL A 408 17.50 16.55 6.25
C VAL A 408 16.70 15.37 5.67
N THR A 409 16.73 15.19 4.35
CA THR A 409 16.05 14.08 3.68
C THR A 409 16.64 12.74 4.07
N VAL A 410 17.97 12.59 3.98
CA VAL A 410 18.68 11.37 4.37
C VAL A 410 18.45 11.05 5.84
N LEU A 411 18.53 12.07 6.71
CA LEU A 411 18.29 11.94 8.14
C LEU A 411 16.88 11.41 8.43
N LEU A 412 15.84 11.98 7.82
CA LEU A 412 14.46 11.53 7.97
C LEU A 412 14.27 10.11 7.43
N CYS A 413 14.76 9.84 6.22
CA CYS A 413 14.63 8.53 5.58
C CYS A 413 15.35 7.42 6.35
N ALA A 414 16.55 7.69 6.87
CA ALA A 414 17.32 6.74 7.66
C ALA A 414 16.58 6.40 8.96
N ASN A 415 16.01 7.40 9.63
CA ASN A 415 15.24 7.21 10.88
C ASN A 415 13.90 6.50 10.65
N LEU A 416 13.19 6.75 9.56
CA LEU A 416 11.88 6.11 9.31
C LEU A 416 11.99 4.72 8.66
N ILE A 417 12.82 4.57 7.63
CA ILE A 417 12.88 3.36 6.80
C ILE A 417 13.78 2.30 7.45
N GLY A 418 14.90 2.74 8.03
CA GLY A 418 15.93 1.86 8.55
C GLY A 418 15.70 1.35 9.97
N ALA A 419 14.95 2.10 10.80
CA ALA A 419 14.85 1.84 12.23
C ALA A 419 14.11 0.53 12.59
N ALA A 420 13.07 0.17 11.85
CA ALA A 420 12.21 -0.97 12.18
C ALA A 420 12.74 -2.33 11.64
N LYS A 421 13.73 -2.32 10.74
CA LYS A 421 14.18 -3.54 10.07
C LYS A 421 15.50 -4.05 10.66
N VAL A 422 15.49 -5.28 11.16
CA VAL A 422 16.71 -6.01 11.52
C VAL A 422 17.15 -6.87 10.33
N CYS A 423 18.42 -6.77 9.97
CA CYS A 423 19.07 -7.51 8.89
C CYS A 423 20.05 -8.54 9.46
N ARG A 424 20.22 -9.66 8.73
CA ARG A 424 21.21 -10.69 9.06
C ARG A 424 22.04 -11.00 7.83
N ILE A 425 23.36 -10.92 7.97
CA ILE A 425 24.33 -11.37 6.95
C ILE A 425 25.26 -12.38 7.65
N GLY A 426 25.11 -13.66 7.30
CA GLY A 426 25.82 -14.75 7.97
C GLY A 426 25.48 -14.84 9.47
N PRO A 427 26.48 -14.85 10.38
CA PRO A 427 26.25 -14.89 11.83
C PRO A 427 25.94 -13.51 12.45
N VAL A 428 26.09 -12.41 11.70
CA VAL A 428 25.97 -11.05 12.23
C VAL A 428 24.55 -10.53 12.01
N THR A 429 23.94 -10.03 13.09
CA THR A 429 22.62 -9.37 13.08
C THR A 429 22.81 -7.89 13.38
N PHE A 430 22.23 -7.01 12.56
CA PHE A 430 22.35 -5.56 12.70
C PHE A 430 21.08 -4.84 12.22
N GLY A 431 20.81 -3.66 12.75
CA GLY A 431 19.68 -2.84 12.26
C GLY A 431 19.97 -2.27 10.88
N ALA A 432 19.01 -2.32 9.95
CA ALA A 432 19.16 -1.76 8.60
C ALA A 432 19.50 -0.27 8.62
N GLY A 433 19.05 0.46 9.64
CA GLY A 433 19.38 1.87 9.86
C GLY A 433 20.88 2.14 10.01
N VAL A 434 21.67 1.18 10.51
CA VAL A 434 23.12 1.30 10.69
C VAL A 434 23.86 1.53 9.36
N LEU A 435 23.27 1.10 8.23
CA LEU A 435 23.88 1.29 6.91
C LEU A 435 23.73 2.70 6.36
N PHE A 436 22.64 3.39 6.71
CA PHE A 436 22.27 4.67 6.09
C PHE A 436 22.45 5.86 7.03
N PHE A 437 22.43 5.63 8.34
CA PHE A 437 22.65 6.68 9.34
C PHE A 437 24.01 7.36 9.21
N PRO A 438 25.14 6.64 9.00
CA PRO A 438 26.44 7.31 8.83
C PRO A 438 26.51 8.25 7.61
N ILE A 439 25.64 8.08 6.61
CA ILE A 439 25.59 9.00 5.47
C ILE A 439 25.16 10.42 5.92
N SER A 440 24.33 10.56 6.96
CA SER A 440 23.99 11.89 7.48
C SER A 440 25.21 12.58 8.11
N TYR A 441 26.05 11.83 8.83
CA TYR A 441 27.29 12.35 9.41
C TYR A 441 28.26 12.84 8.33
N VAL A 442 28.41 12.10 7.23
CA VAL A 442 29.22 12.56 6.09
C VAL A 442 28.75 13.91 5.55
N PHE A 443 27.44 14.13 5.47
CA PHE A 443 26.90 15.43 5.08
C PHE A 443 27.18 16.52 6.12
N GLY A 444 27.07 16.21 7.41
CA GLY A 444 27.45 17.11 8.51
C GLY A 444 28.92 17.51 8.46
N ASP A 445 29.79 16.55 8.19
CA ASP A 445 31.24 16.74 8.03
C ASP A 445 31.55 17.62 6.83
N VAL A 446 30.97 17.32 5.66
CA VAL A 446 31.12 18.14 4.45
C VAL A 446 30.64 19.57 4.70
N LEU A 447 29.52 19.74 5.38
CA LEU A 447 28.97 21.06 5.67
C LEU A 447 29.88 21.87 6.59
N THR A 448 30.36 21.25 7.67
CA THR A 448 31.25 21.90 8.65
C THR A 448 32.61 22.20 8.01
N GLU A 449 33.14 21.27 7.22
CA GLU A 449 34.44 21.41 6.56
C GLU A 449 34.43 22.48 5.46
N VAL A 450 33.34 22.66 4.71
CA VAL A 450 33.30 23.66 3.62
C VAL A 450 32.81 25.02 4.12
N TYR A 451 31.69 25.04 4.87
CA TYR A 451 30.93 26.25 5.18
C TYR A 451 31.08 26.75 6.61
N GLY A 452 31.74 25.97 7.48
CA GLY A 452 32.01 26.29 8.89
C GLY A 452 30.90 25.90 9.86
N TYR A 453 31.26 25.84 11.15
CA TYR A 453 30.38 25.41 12.24
C TYR A 453 29.09 26.24 12.34
N ALA A 454 29.18 27.57 12.15
CA ALA A 454 28.04 28.48 12.29
C ALA A 454 26.89 28.19 11.30
N ARG A 455 27.21 27.60 10.13
CA ARG A 455 26.21 27.17 9.14
C ARG A 455 25.82 25.71 9.32
N ALA A 456 26.76 24.86 9.72
CA ALA A 456 26.48 23.47 10.07
C ALA A 456 25.44 23.38 11.20
N ARG A 457 25.56 24.17 12.27
CA ARG A 457 24.56 24.20 13.36
C ARG A 457 23.13 24.51 12.91
N LYS A 458 22.95 25.34 11.87
CA LYS A 458 21.62 25.63 11.31
C LYS A 458 21.01 24.41 10.64
N VAL A 459 21.85 23.62 9.97
CA VAL A 459 21.45 22.36 9.35
C VAL A 459 21.13 21.32 10.42
N VAL A 460 21.95 21.20 11.47
CA VAL A 460 21.71 20.32 12.63
C VAL A 460 20.36 20.66 13.28
N TRP A 461 20.09 21.95 13.55
CA TRP A 461 18.78 22.40 14.09
C TRP A 461 17.62 22.13 13.14
N SER A 462 17.81 22.28 11.84
CA SER A 462 16.77 21.99 10.84
C SER A 462 16.43 20.49 10.82
N GLY A 463 17.45 19.63 10.85
CA GLY A 463 17.27 18.18 10.97
C GLY A 463 16.60 17.77 12.28
N PHE A 464 17.03 18.35 13.40
CA PHE A 464 16.42 18.12 14.71
C PHE A 464 14.92 18.51 14.73
N ALA A 465 14.58 19.70 14.24
CA ALA A 465 13.20 20.15 14.15
C ALA A 465 12.35 19.24 13.24
N ALA A 466 12.92 18.79 12.13
CA ALA A 466 12.25 17.85 11.23
C ALA A 466 11.99 16.49 11.90
N LEU A 467 12.94 15.96 12.67
CA LEU A 467 12.76 14.71 13.43
C LEU A 467 11.72 14.83 14.54
N VAL A 468 11.71 15.96 15.27
CA VAL A 468 10.66 16.24 16.28
C VAL A 468 9.29 16.29 15.61
N PHE A 469 9.16 17.00 14.49
CA PHE A 469 7.91 17.08 13.75
C PHE A 469 7.45 15.71 13.22
N ALA A 470 8.36 14.91 12.65
CA ALA A 470 8.06 13.57 12.18
C ALA A 470 7.62 12.62 13.31
N SER A 471 8.25 12.74 14.47
CA SER A 471 7.89 11.97 15.68
C SER A 471 6.51 12.38 16.20
N PHE A 472 6.23 13.68 16.27
CA PHE A 472 4.92 14.22 16.65
C PHE A 472 3.82 13.78 15.68
N MET A 473 4.09 13.86 14.38
CA MET A 473 3.14 13.45 13.34
C MET A 473 2.83 11.96 13.43
N SER A 474 3.84 11.11 13.65
CA SER A 474 3.64 9.67 13.86
C SER A 474 2.79 9.38 15.09
N TRP A 475 3.07 10.04 16.22
CA TRP A 475 2.26 9.94 17.43
C TRP A 475 0.81 10.39 17.22
N ALA A 476 0.60 11.54 16.56
CA ALA A 476 -0.71 12.10 16.31
C ALA A 476 -1.56 11.20 15.42
N VAL A 477 -0.96 10.65 14.34
CA VAL A 477 -1.66 9.73 13.43
C VAL A 477 -2.07 8.44 14.14
N LEU A 478 -1.20 7.89 15.00
CA LEU A 478 -1.49 6.67 15.75
C LEU A 478 -2.52 6.87 16.88
N ALA A 479 -2.67 8.10 17.38
CA ALA A 479 -3.65 8.40 18.42
C ALA A 479 -5.10 8.45 17.91
N PHE A 480 -5.30 8.63 16.60
CA PHE A 480 -6.64 8.62 16.02
C PHE A 480 -7.21 7.20 15.91
N PRO A 481 -8.49 6.98 16.25
CA PRO A 481 -9.10 5.65 16.13
C PRO A 481 -9.17 5.22 14.67
N PRO A 482 -8.83 3.96 14.34
CA PRO A 482 -8.97 3.44 13.00
C PRO A 482 -10.45 3.38 12.59
N ALA A 483 -10.72 3.58 11.30
CA ALA A 483 -12.06 3.40 10.75
C ALA A 483 -12.51 1.92 10.88
N PRO A 484 -13.82 1.62 10.94
CA PRO A 484 -14.32 0.23 11.08
C PRO A 484 -13.84 -0.74 9.99
N ASP A 485 -13.56 -0.21 8.80
CA ASP A 485 -13.11 -0.97 7.63
C ASP A 485 -11.56 -0.94 7.46
N TRP A 486 -10.82 -0.39 8.43
CA TRP A 486 -9.36 -0.34 8.42
C TRP A 486 -8.77 -1.56 9.14
N HIS A 487 -8.04 -2.39 8.39
CA HIS A 487 -7.53 -3.67 8.88
C HIS A 487 -6.02 -3.67 9.21
N ASP A 488 -5.29 -2.63 8.77
CA ASP A 488 -3.81 -2.59 8.83
C ASP A 488 -3.26 -1.81 10.05
N GLN A 489 -4.09 -1.55 11.07
CA GLN A 489 -3.70 -0.77 12.25
C GLN A 489 -2.46 -1.35 12.94
N ALA A 490 -2.43 -2.67 13.15
CA ALA A 490 -1.32 -3.36 13.81
C ALA A 490 0.00 -3.23 13.02
N ALA A 491 -0.06 -3.25 11.69
CA ALA A 491 1.12 -3.06 10.84
C ALA A 491 1.62 -1.61 10.92
N TYR A 492 0.71 -0.64 10.97
CA TYR A 492 1.05 0.78 11.09
C TYR A 492 1.68 1.09 12.46
N GLU A 493 1.12 0.53 13.54
CA GLU A 493 1.69 0.62 14.90
C GLU A 493 3.05 -0.08 15.01
N ALA A 494 3.25 -1.21 14.33
CA ALA A 494 4.56 -1.88 14.33
C ALA A 494 5.67 -1.05 13.67
N VAL A 495 5.34 -0.26 12.63
CA VAL A 495 6.30 0.55 11.88
C VAL A 495 6.52 1.93 12.49
N PHE A 496 5.44 2.64 12.82
CA PHE A 496 5.48 4.03 13.29
C PHE A 496 5.28 4.17 14.81
N GLY A 497 4.78 3.13 15.48
CA GLY A 497 4.49 3.12 16.92
C GLY A 497 5.67 2.71 17.79
N GLY A 498 6.90 2.85 17.28
CA GLY A 498 8.11 2.64 18.07
C GLY A 498 8.02 3.35 19.42
N THR A 499 8.49 2.70 20.50
CA THR A 499 8.24 3.22 21.85
C THR A 499 8.70 4.68 21.98
N PRO A 500 7.91 5.59 22.59
CA PRO A 500 8.29 7.00 22.76
C PRO A 500 9.68 7.20 23.37
N ARG A 501 10.12 6.23 24.18
CA ARG A 501 11.46 6.14 24.75
C ARG A 501 12.58 6.03 23.71
N ILE A 502 12.42 5.20 22.67
CA ILE A 502 13.42 5.06 21.60
C ILE A 502 13.47 6.34 20.77
N ALA A 503 12.31 6.91 20.41
CA ALA A 503 12.25 8.17 19.67
C ALA A 503 12.94 9.32 20.44
N LEU A 504 12.66 9.43 21.74
CA LEU A 504 13.34 10.41 22.60
C LEU A 504 14.84 10.17 22.70
N ALA A 505 15.27 8.90 22.86
CA ALA A 505 16.68 8.54 22.88
C ALA A 505 17.39 8.96 21.59
N SER A 506 16.81 8.65 20.42
CA SER A 506 17.35 9.03 19.11
C SER A 506 17.47 10.55 18.96
N LEU A 507 16.45 11.31 19.37
CA LEU A 507 16.46 12.78 19.28
C LEU A 507 17.57 13.40 20.12
N VAL A 508 17.71 12.98 21.38
CA VAL A 508 18.71 13.52 22.31
C VAL A 508 20.12 13.11 21.89
N ALA A 509 20.31 11.84 21.51
CA ALA A 509 21.60 11.32 21.08
C ALA A 509 22.09 11.99 19.79
N TYR A 510 21.24 12.07 18.76
CA TYR A 510 21.56 12.76 17.51
C TYR A 510 21.91 14.22 17.75
N TRP A 511 21.13 14.93 18.57
CA TRP A 511 21.39 16.34 18.88
C TRP A 511 22.76 16.52 19.54
N ALA A 512 23.07 15.75 20.59
CA ALA A 512 24.35 15.85 21.29
C ALA A 512 25.53 15.38 20.40
N GLY A 513 25.34 14.29 19.66
CA GLY A 513 26.35 13.67 18.80
C GLY A 513 26.74 14.56 17.62
N GLU A 514 25.79 15.15 16.89
CA GLU A 514 26.10 16.02 15.74
C GLU A 514 26.75 17.34 16.15
N PHE A 515 26.33 17.93 17.28
CA PHE A 515 26.99 19.12 17.81
C PHE A 515 28.42 18.82 18.25
N CYS A 516 28.64 17.68 18.93
CA CYS A 516 29.98 17.22 19.30
C CYS A 516 30.85 16.99 18.06
N ASN A 517 30.33 16.27 17.06
CA ASN A 517 30.98 16.01 15.78
C ASN A 517 31.44 17.32 15.12
N SER A 518 30.50 18.21 14.85
CA SER A 518 30.75 19.48 14.17
C SER A 518 31.73 20.38 14.94
N TYR A 519 31.65 20.39 16.27
CA TYR A 519 32.58 21.14 17.13
C TYR A 519 34.02 20.60 17.01
N VAL A 520 34.19 19.29 17.16
CA VAL A 520 35.50 18.64 17.10
C VAL A 520 36.13 18.84 15.72
N LEU A 521 35.35 18.64 14.64
CA LEU A 521 35.83 18.85 13.27
C LEU A 521 36.32 20.28 13.06
N ALA A 522 35.52 21.28 13.44
CA ALA A 522 35.88 22.69 13.29
C ALA A 522 37.14 23.07 14.08
N ARG A 523 37.27 22.58 15.32
CA ARG A 523 38.47 22.81 16.15
C ARG A 523 39.70 22.12 15.56
N MET A 524 39.59 20.87 15.14
CA MET A 524 40.70 20.15 14.51
C MET A 524 41.16 20.82 13.21
N LYS A 525 40.24 21.42 12.43
CA LYS A 525 40.61 22.17 11.22
C LYS A 525 41.42 23.42 11.50
N VAL A 526 41.07 24.16 12.55
CA VAL A 526 41.85 25.31 12.99
C VAL A 526 43.22 24.87 13.50
N LEU A 527 43.27 23.79 14.28
CA LEU A 527 44.51 23.22 14.84
C LEU A 527 45.45 22.65 13.77
N SER A 528 44.90 21.99 12.74
CA SER A 528 45.68 21.37 11.67
C SER A 528 45.95 22.30 10.49
N GLU A 529 45.58 23.57 10.58
CA GLU A 529 45.68 24.56 9.50
C GLU A 529 45.11 24.06 8.17
N GLY A 530 44.03 23.27 8.22
CA GLY A 530 43.40 22.71 7.03
C GLY A 530 44.04 21.43 6.50
N ARG A 531 45.19 20.99 7.05
CA ARG A 531 45.89 19.75 6.65
C ARG A 531 45.20 18.49 7.20
N HIS A 532 45.36 17.37 6.51
CA HIS A 532 44.88 16.03 6.89
C HIS A 532 43.37 15.92 7.16
N LEU A 533 42.54 16.12 6.12
CA LEU A 533 41.08 16.00 6.21
C LEU A 533 40.62 14.64 6.77
N TRP A 534 41.35 13.55 6.50
CA TRP A 534 41.01 12.20 6.96
C TRP A 534 41.03 12.08 8.49
N MET A 535 41.99 12.76 9.13
CA MET A 535 42.13 12.76 10.58
C MET A 535 40.96 13.51 11.20
N ARG A 536 40.46 14.55 10.52
CA ARG A 536 39.32 15.34 10.99
C ARG A 536 38.01 14.58 10.89
N THR A 537 37.68 14.02 9.72
CA THR A 537 36.41 13.31 9.51
C THR A 537 36.30 12.08 10.40
N ILE A 538 37.38 11.29 10.51
CA ILE A 538 37.40 10.11 11.39
C ILE A 538 37.42 10.54 12.87
N GLY A 539 38.24 11.53 13.24
CA GLY A 539 38.38 11.99 14.63
C GLY A 539 37.10 12.64 15.17
N SER A 540 36.42 13.45 14.35
CA SER A 540 35.14 14.05 14.71
C SER A 540 34.04 13.01 14.81
N THR A 541 34.02 12.02 13.90
CA THR A 541 33.06 10.91 13.95
C THR A 541 33.28 10.03 15.19
N ILE A 542 34.52 9.71 15.56
CA ILE A 542 34.85 9.02 16.82
C ILE A 542 34.24 9.74 18.02
N ALA A 543 34.38 11.07 18.10
CA ALA A 543 33.82 11.85 19.19
C ALA A 543 32.29 11.93 19.12
N GLY A 544 31.74 12.29 17.96
CA GLY A 544 30.31 12.51 17.75
C GLY A 544 29.47 11.23 17.87
N GLU A 545 29.87 10.16 17.18
CA GLU A 545 29.22 8.85 17.28
C GLU A 545 29.45 8.19 18.64
N GLY A 546 30.56 8.50 19.30
CA GLY A 546 30.83 8.10 20.67
C GLY A 546 29.79 8.69 21.62
N VAL A 547 29.59 10.02 21.55
CA VAL A 547 28.55 10.71 22.34
C VAL A 547 27.15 10.22 21.98
N ASP A 548 26.82 10.09 20.69
CA ASP A 548 25.53 9.55 20.23
C ASP A 548 25.28 8.16 20.84
N SER A 549 26.24 7.24 20.69
CA SER A 549 26.08 5.86 21.14
C SER A 549 26.01 5.73 22.67
N LEU A 550 26.79 6.52 23.40
CA LEU A 550 26.79 6.57 24.86
C LEU A 550 25.47 7.12 25.43
N ILE A 551 24.75 7.94 24.67
CA ILE A 551 23.44 8.46 25.08
C ILE A 551 22.32 7.52 24.60
N PHE A 552 22.34 7.14 23.31
CA PHE A 552 21.28 6.40 22.66
C PHE A 552 21.05 5.02 23.29
N TYR A 553 22.08 4.17 23.34
CA TYR A 553 21.90 2.77 23.75
C TYR A 553 21.47 2.64 25.22
N PRO A 554 22.06 3.38 26.18
CA PRO A 554 21.56 3.38 27.55
C PRO A 554 20.14 3.92 27.65
N LEU A 555 19.84 5.06 27.01
CA LEU A 555 18.52 5.67 27.13
C LEU A 555 17.43 4.81 26.49
N ALA A 556 17.71 4.14 25.36
CA ALA A 556 16.77 3.27 24.67
C ALA A 556 16.57 1.90 25.33
N PHE A 557 17.64 1.25 25.80
CA PHE A 557 17.62 -0.19 26.14
C PHE A 557 17.98 -0.55 27.59
N LEU A 558 18.60 0.35 28.37
CA LEU A 558 18.96 0.05 29.76
C LEU A 558 17.71 -0.24 30.60
N GLY A 559 17.71 -1.35 31.34
CA GLY A 559 16.54 -1.82 32.11
C GLY A 559 15.49 -2.57 31.28
N ARG A 560 15.68 -2.73 29.96
CA ARG A 560 14.90 -3.67 29.13
C ARG A 560 15.72 -4.86 28.66
N TRP A 561 16.98 -4.62 28.32
CA TRP A 561 17.94 -5.66 27.96
C TRP A 561 18.96 -5.82 29.08
N GLU A 562 19.60 -6.98 29.12
CA GLU A 562 20.71 -7.24 30.02
C GLU A 562 21.83 -6.21 29.80
N THR A 563 22.31 -5.60 30.88
CA THR A 563 23.34 -4.56 30.84
C THR A 563 24.58 -4.96 30.03
N PRO A 564 25.13 -6.19 30.16
CA PRO A 564 26.27 -6.63 29.35
C PRO A 564 25.95 -6.67 27.84
N VAL A 565 24.71 -7.00 27.46
CA VAL A 565 24.28 -7.03 26.06
C VAL A 565 24.20 -5.62 25.50
N VAL A 566 23.67 -4.66 26.26
CA VAL A 566 23.60 -3.25 25.85
C VAL A 566 25.00 -2.70 25.55
N PHE A 567 25.99 -2.94 26.43
CA PHE A 567 27.36 -2.48 26.21
C PHE A 567 28.05 -3.19 25.03
N LYS A 568 27.82 -4.50 24.84
CA LYS A 568 28.34 -5.23 23.67
C LYS A 568 27.78 -4.65 22.36
N VAL A 569 26.47 -4.42 22.30
CA VAL A 569 25.79 -3.86 21.13
C VAL A 569 26.27 -2.43 20.88
N LEU A 570 26.38 -1.60 21.92
CA LEU A 570 26.92 -0.23 21.84
C LEU A 570 28.31 -0.25 21.21
N PHE A 571 29.25 -1.01 21.78
CA PHE A 571 30.63 -1.05 21.32
C PHE A 571 30.74 -1.56 19.89
N PHE A 572 30.02 -2.63 19.55
CA PHE A 572 30.02 -3.18 18.20
C PHE A 572 29.48 -2.19 17.16
N ASN A 573 28.34 -1.56 17.44
CA ASN A 573 27.75 -0.58 16.51
C ASN A 573 28.61 0.67 16.37
N TYR A 574 29.22 1.13 17.46
CA TYR A 574 30.17 2.23 17.43
C TYR A 574 31.35 1.92 16.51
N LEU A 575 31.97 0.74 16.61
CA LEU A 575 33.06 0.33 15.73
C LEU A 575 32.63 0.26 14.25
N VAL A 576 31.44 -0.27 13.97
CA VAL A 576 30.90 -0.35 12.61
C VAL A 576 30.69 1.04 12.03
N LYS A 577 30.13 1.98 12.81
CA LYS A 577 29.91 3.37 12.39
C LYS A 577 31.22 4.10 12.09
N VAL A 578 32.22 3.98 12.96
CA VAL A 578 33.56 4.57 12.73
C VAL A 578 34.25 3.93 11.52
N GLY A 579 34.17 2.60 11.39
CA GLY A 579 34.72 1.86 10.25
C GLY A 579 34.08 2.27 8.92
N TRP A 580 32.77 2.51 8.93
CA TRP A 580 32.06 3.04 7.76
C TRP A 580 32.57 4.43 7.35
N GLU A 581 32.75 5.35 8.31
CA GLU A 581 33.28 6.68 8.00
C GLU A 581 34.69 6.60 7.40
N ALA A 582 35.56 5.76 7.96
CA ALA A 582 36.88 5.53 7.41
C ALA A 582 36.82 5.01 5.95
N ALA A 583 35.86 4.14 5.64
CA ALA A 583 35.65 3.62 4.30
C ALA A 583 35.10 4.67 3.31
N VAL A 584 34.24 5.59 3.78
CA VAL A 584 33.63 6.64 2.95
C VAL A 584 34.53 7.88 2.81
N THR A 585 35.49 8.08 3.71
CA THR A 585 36.42 9.21 3.72
C THR A 585 37.01 9.55 2.33
N PRO A 586 37.46 8.61 1.47
CA PRO A 586 37.95 8.94 0.13
C PRO A 586 36.90 9.63 -0.78
N VAL A 587 35.62 9.28 -0.62
CA VAL A 587 34.51 9.94 -1.31
C VAL A 587 34.26 11.31 -0.71
N THR A 588 34.29 11.44 0.62
CA THR A 588 34.19 12.73 1.33
C THR A 588 35.24 13.73 0.83
N TYR A 589 36.49 13.29 0.61
CA TYR A 589 37.54 14.13 0.00
C TYR A 589 37.13 14.68 -1.37
N LYS A 590 36.56 13.84 -2.25
CA LYS A 590 36.15 14.26 -3.59
C LYS A 590 35.04 15.31 -3.50
N VAL A 591 34.05 15.10 -2.65
CA VAL A 591 32.92 16.00 -2.45
C VAL A 591 33.35 17.33 -1.84
N VAL A 592 34.15 17.31 -0.76
CA VAL A 592 34.68 18.51 -0.12
C VAL A 592 35.51 19.32 -1.11
N ASN A 593 36.45 18.69 -1.81
CA ASN A 593 37.31 19.41 -2.76
C ASN A 593 36.53 19.96 -3.96
N PHE A 594 35.45 19.29 -4.37
CA PHE A 594 34.56 19.82 -5.39
C PHE A 594 33.81 21.06 -4.88
N LEU A 595 33.20 20.99 -3.69
CA LEU A 595 32.42 22.09 -3.12
C LEU A 595 33.29 23.30 -2.78
N LYS A 596 34.48 23.10 -2.19
CA LYS A 596 35.43 24.20 -1.94
C LYS A 596 35.80 24.93 -3.22
N ARG A 597 36.03 24.19 -4.32
CA ARG A 597 36.33 24.76 -5.64
C ARG A 597 35.12 25.46 -6.27
N ALA A 598 33.93 24.87 -6.17
CA ALA A 598 32.72 25.37 -6.81
C ALA A 598 32.11 26.58 -6.09
N GLU A 599 32.30 26.68 -4.77
CA GLU A 599 31.83 27.79 -3.92
C GLU A 599 32.91 28.85 -3.67
N HIS A 600 34.16 28.59 -4.06
CA HIS A 600 35.33 29.42 -3.74
C HIS A 600 35.43 29.73 -2.25
N GLU A 601 35.18 28.71 -1.41
CA GLU A 601 35.11 28.86 0.05
C GLU A 601 35.84 27.72 0.74
N ASP A 602 36.66 28.08 1.73
CA ASP A 602 37.27 27.14 2.68
C ASP A 602 37.29 27.80 4.06
N TYR A 603 36.18 27.69 4.79
CA TYR A 603 35.97 28.49 5.99
C TYR A 603 36.75 27.94 7.20
N PHE A 604 37.44 28.83 7.94
CA PHE A 604 38.14 28.48 9.18
C PHE A 604 37.47 29.14 10.39
N ASP A 605 36.99 28.34 11.33
CA ASP A 605 36.25 28.77 12.53
C ASP A 605 37.15 29.41 13.62
N ARG A 606 37.99 30.40 13.25
CA ARG A 606 38.91 31.09 14.17
C ARG A 606 38.22 32.07 15.11
N ARG A 607 37.08 32.64 14.67
CA ARG A 607 36.30 33.64 15.42
C ARG A 607 34.84 33.22 15.62
N THR A 608 34.56 31.92 15.47
CA THR A 608 33.20 31.38 15.58
C THR A 608 32.84 31.17 17.04
N ASP A 609 31.65 31.63 17.44
CA ASP A 609 31.05 31.26 18.72
C ASP A 609 30.46 29.85 18.61
N PHE A 610 31.04 28.91 19.36
CA PHE A 610 30.65 27.50 19.35
C PHE A 610 29.36 27.21 20.14
N ASN A 611 28.71 28.23 20.72
CA ASN A 611 27.42 28.06 21.37
C ASN A 611 26.38 27.50 20.38
N PRO A 612 25.76 26.34 20.67
CA PRO A 612 24.84 25.68 19.77
C PRO A 612 23.53 26.47 19.55
N PHE A 613 23.19 27.42 20.42
CA PHE A 613 21.92 28.17 20.38
C PHE A 613 22.00 29.52 19.67
N LYS A 614 23.20 30.04 19.35
CA LYS A 614 23.32 31.30 18.61
C LYS A 614 23.16 31.04 17.11
N LEU A 615 22.17 31.67 16.46
CA LEU A 615 21.92 31.49 15.00
C LEU A 615 22.59 32.55 14.11
N GLY A 616 23.24 33.56 14.70
CA GLY A 616 24.06 34.57 14.01
C GLY A 616 25.41 34.02 13.57
N ALA A 617 26.10 34.72 12.66
CA ALA A 617 27.51 34.43 12.35
C ALA A 617 28.40 35.02 13.46
#